data_AF-A0A6M0FT31-F1
#
_entry.id   AF-A0A6M0FT31-F1
#
_cell.length_a   1.000
_cell.length_b   1.000
_cell.length_c   1.000
_cell.angle_alpha   90.00
_cell.angle_beta   90.00
_cell.angle_gamma   90.00
#
_symmetry.space_group_name_H-M   'P 1'
#
loop_
_entity.id
_entity.type
_entity.pdbx_description
1 polymer ?
#
loop_
_entity_poly.entity_id
_entity_poly.type
_entity_poly.pdbx_seq_one_letter_code
_entity_poly.pdbx_strand_id
1 'polypeptide(L)' 'MDKSYIRKQATRMQSATHPRAKEDAGWRILSNSDEPGLSDDGTLTPEQMQKAETIAAEALKDG' A
#
# COMPACT_ATOMS: atom_id res chain seq x y z
N MET A 1 12.06 -4.45 -4.44
CA MET A 1 10.97 -4.52 -3.44
C MET A 1 11.52 -4.83 -2.05
N ASP A 2 11.55 -3.83 -1.17
CA ASP A 2 11.88 -4.02 0.26
C ASP A 2 10.67 -4.61 1.02
N LYS A 3 10.75 -5.90 1.37
CA LYS A 3 9.67 -6.62 2.08
C LYS A 3 9.40 -6.08 3.48
N SER A 4 10.41 -5.59 4.18
CA SER A 4 10.27 -5.01 5.53
C SER A 4 9.52 -3.68 5.47
N TYR A 5 9.86 -2.86 4.47
CA TYR A 5 9.14 -1.63 4.20
C TYR A 5 7.67 -1.86 3.84
N ILE A 6 7.38 -2.82 2.94
CA ILE A 6 6.00 -3.18 2.57
C ILE A 6 5.22 -3.63 3.80
N ARG A 7 5.79 -4.49 4.64
CA ARG A 7 5.12 -4.94 5.88
C ARG A 7 4.80 -3.77 6.81
N LYS A 8 5.72 -2.82 6.98
CA LYS A 8 5.48 -1.61 7.78
C LYS A 8 4.33 -0.77 7.24
N GLN A 9 4.23 -0.60 5.92
CA GLN A 9 3.11 0.12 5.30
C GLN A 9 1.82 -0.70 5.36
N ALA A 10 1.88 -2.03 5.25
CA ALA A 10 0.72 -2.91 5.39
C ALA A 10 0.11 -2.80 6.80
N THR A 11 0.93 -2.78 7.85
CA THR A 11 0.44 -2.56 9.22
C THR A 11 -0.19 -1.17 9.38
N ARG A 12 0.39 -0.13 8.77
CA ARG A 12 -0.20 1.23 8.77
C ARG A 12 -1.53 1.27 8.03
N MET A 13 -1.63 0.57 6.91
CA MET A 13 -2.84 0.48 6.11
C MET A 13 -3.98 -0.23 6.85
N GLN A 14 -3.68 -1.29 7.61
CA GLN A 14 -4.68 -1.98 8.44
C GLN A 14 -5.09 -1.20 9.70
N SER A 15 -4.16 -0.45 10.29
CA SER A 15 -4.44 0.36 11.50
C SER A 15 -4.93 1.79 11.19
N ALA A 16 -4.96 2.18 9.91
CA ALA A 16 -5.43 3.49 9.48
C ALA A 16 -6.93 3.66 9.76
N THR A 17 -7.25 4.66 10.59
CA THR A 17 -8.63 5.08 10.85
C THR A 17 -9.12 6.14 9.86
N HIS A 18 -8.20 6.82 9.18
CA HIS A 18 -8.49 7.86 8.19
C HIS A 18 -8.30 7.32 6.76
N PRO A 19 -9.26 7.54 5.84
CA PRO A 19 -9.16 7.08 4.45
C PRO A 19 -7.87 7.51 3.76
N ARG A 20 -7.46 8.78 3.90
CA ARG A 20 -6.21 9.28 3.34
C ARG A 20 -4.96 8.58 3.86
N ALA A 21 -4.94 8.19 5.13
CA ALA A 21 -3.80 7.46 5.70
C ALA A 21 -3.70 6.04 5.12
N LYS A 22 -4.86 5.43 4.80
CA LYS A 22 -4.93 4.14 4.11
C LYS A 22 -4.43 4.26 2.67
N GLU A 23 -4.86 5.28 1.95
CA GLU A 23 -4.43 5.55 0.57
C GLU A 23 -2.93 5.86 0.49
N ASP A 24 -2.41 6.72 1.36
CA ASP A 24 -0.98 7.06 1.43
C ASP A 24 -0.11 5.83 1.77
N ALA A 25 -0.58 4.93 2.64
CA ALA A 25 0.08 3.65 2.89
C ALA A 25 0.04 2.73 1.66
N GLY A 26 -1.11 2.65 0.98
CA GLY A 26 -1.27 1.88 -0.25
C GLY A 26 -0.37 2.39 -1.38
N TRP A 27 -0.27 3.71 -1.53
CA TRP A 27 0.57 4.36 -2.54
C TRP A 27 2.04 4.01 -2.31
N ARG A 28 2.50 4.04 -1.06
CA ARG A 28 3.87 3.62 -0.71
C ARG A 28 4.14 2.14 -1.00
N ILE A 29 3.14 1.27 -0.82
CA ILE A 29 3.25 -0.16 -1.13
C ILE A 29 3.45 -0.36 -2.64
N LEU A 30 2.61 0.29 -3.44
CA LEU A 30 2.66 0.20 -4.91
C LEU A 30 3.91 0.85 -5.48
N SER A 31 4.30 2.02 -4.95
CA SER A 31 5.52 2.73 -5.37
C SER A 31 6.77 1.87 -5.14
N ASN A 32 6.87 1.18 -4.01
CA ASN A 32 7.97 0.26 -3.73
C ASN A 32 7.87 -1.08 -4.50
N SER A 33 6.74 -1.32 -5.18
CA SER A 33 6.52 -2.46 -6.07
C SER A 33 6.66 -2.08 -7.55
N ASP A 34 7.14 -0.87 -7.85
CA ASP A 34 7.31 -0.33 -9.21
C ASP A 34 6.01 -0.34 -10.03
N GLU A 35 4.88 -0.04 -9.39
CA GLU A 35 3.59 -0.01 -10.09
C GLU A 35 3.51 1.19 -11.07
N PRO A 36 3.26 0.95 -12.36
CA PRO A 36 3.12 2.03 -13.34
C PRO A 36 1.80 2.79 -13.15
N GLY A 37 1.81 4.09 -13.45
CA GLY A 37 0.60 4.92 -13.45
C GLY A 37 0.14 5.35 -12.06
N LEU A 38 1.02 5.35 -11.06
CA LEU A 38 0.77 6.01 -9.78
C LEU A 38 0.77 7.53 -9.97
N SER A 39 -0.26 8.19 -9.46
CA SER A 39 -0.34 9.64 -9.46
C SER A 39 0.66 10.24 -8.46
N ASP A 40 1.32 11.34 -8.84
CA ASP A 40 2.27 12.06 -7.98
C ASP A 40 1.62 12.71 -6.75
N ASP A 41 0.30 12.93 -6.78
CA ASP A 41 -0.47 13.51 -5.67
C ASP A 41 -0.81 12.49 -4.57
N GLY A 42 -0.43 11.22 -4.74
CA GLY A 42 -0.68 10.15 -3.78
C GLY A 42 -2.09 9.55 -3.86
N THR A 43 -2.89 9.97 -4.83
CA THR A 43 -4.26 9.45 -5.01
C THR A 43 -4.22 8.13 -5.76
N LEU A 44 -4.93 7.12 -5.25
CA LEU A 44 -5.02 5.80 -5.86
C LEU A 44 -6.41 5.57 -6.45
N THR A 45 -6.47 4.93 -7.62
CA THR A 45 -7.73 4.41 -8.14
C THR A 45 -8.23 3.24 -7.28
N PRO A 46 -9.53 2.89 -7.34
CA PRO A 46 -10.05 1.72 -6.62
C PRO A 46 -9.31 0.42 -6.94
N GLU A 47 -8.88 0.23 -8.20
CA GLU A 47 -8.11 -0.94 -8.64
C GLU A 47 -6.71 -0.96 -8.02
N GLN A 48 -6.03 0.19 -8.00
CA GLN A 48 -4.73 0.34 -7.36
C GLN A 48 -4.83 0.11 -5.85
N MET A 49 -5.86 0.67 -5.21
CA MET A 49 -6.14 0.41 -3.80
C MET A 49 -6.31 -1.07 -3.53
N GLN A 50 -7.13 -1.77 -4.32
CA GLN A 50 -7.37 -3.20 -4.16
C GLN A 50 -6.08 -4.04 -4.31
N LYS A 51 -5.22 -3.67 -5.25
CA LYS A 51 -3.91 -4.29 -5.43
C LYS A 51 -2.98 -4.01 -4.23
N ALA A 52 -2.96 -2.78 -3.73
CA ALA A 52 -2.19 -2.43 -2.54
C ALA A 52 -2.67 -3.23 -1.32
N GLU A 53 -3.98 -3.44 -1.13
CA GLU A 53 -4.50 -4.27 -0.03
C GLU A 53 -4.07 -5.73 -0.18
N THR A 54 -4.03 -6.24 -1.42
CA THR A 54 -3.61 -7.63 -1.71
C THR A 54 -2.15 -7.82 -1.31
N ILE A 55 -1.26 -6.94 -1.78
CA ILE A 55 0.17 -6.96 -1.43
C ILE A 55 0.35 -6.78 0.09
N ALA A 56 -0.41 -5.88 0.71
CA ALA A 56 -0.38 -5.68 2.15
C ALA A 56 -0.76 -6.95 2.93
N ALA A 57 -1.83 -7.64 2.50
CA ALA A 57 -2.31 -8.86 3.14
C ALA A 57 -1.30 -10.01 2.99
N GLU A 58 -0.66 -10.14 1.83
CA GLU A 58 0.40 -11.13 1.61
C GLU A 58 1.61 -10.85 2.52
N ALA A 59 2.09 -9.60 2.55
CA ALA A 59 3.25 -9.21 3.36
C ALA A 59 3.08 -9.42 4.87
N LEU A 60 1.84 -9.42 5.36
CA LEU A 60 1.48 -9.69 6.75
C LEU A 60 1.31 -11.18 7.05
N LYS A 61 1.02 -12.03 6.04
CA LYS A 61 0.93 -13.49 6.19
C LYS A 61 2.30 -14.17 6.22
N ASP A 62 3.28 -13.62 5.50
CA ASP A 62 4.68 -14.09 5.47
C ASP A 62 5.51 -13.65 6.71
N GLY A 63 4.86 -13.18 7.77
CA GLY A 63 5.46 -12.52 8.93
C GLY A 63 5.58 -13.39 10.17
#